data_AF-A0A5P2CHQ1-F1
#
_entry.id   AF-A0A5P2CHQ1-F1
#
_cell.length_a   1.000
_cell.length_b   1.000
_cell.length_c   1.000
_cell.angle_alpha   90.00
_cell.angle_beta   90.00
_cell.angle_gamma   90.00
#
_symmetry.space_group_name_H-M   'P 1'
#
loop_
_entity.id
_entity.type
_entity.pdbx_description
1 polymer ?
#
loop_
_entity_poly.entity_id
_entity_poly.type
_entity_poly.pdbx_seq_one_letter_code
_entity_poly.pdbx_strand_id
1 'polypeptide(L)'
;MSRSLRRGALAATALAFSLASLTACAAGNNAQTMEVKPDNAATSVGDIKIQNAMVITQPDLESTGPAVVAATIFNAGDKAQTLNSITVDGTDKKAKLTRGKDDKDSKPNGPLTIPAGGSIVIGGKDNASAVLSGSREAVKDGNAQPITFSFSSTGDVKMEAFVVPADSYFSKWGPSALPQSPDGKPSRPAKSGKPQEPSTDASGSATDPSGKPSGKPSDKPSSDTANHDAGADTDTGAENGTGTGAEH
;
A
#
# COMPACT_ATOMS: atom_id res chain seq x y z
N MET A 1 28.40 26.94 -58.90
CA MET A 1 27.72 26.64 -57.61
C MET A 1 28.65 27.00 -56.47
N SER A 2 28.23 27.91 -55.60
CA SER A 2 29.07 28.53 -54.57
C SER A 2 29.67 27.49 -53.62
N ARG A 3 31.00 27.55 -53.39
CA ARG A 3 31.72 26.63 -52.50
C ARG A 3 31.20 26.66 -51.06
N SER A 4 30.50 27.72 -50.67
CA SER A 4 29.84 27.86 -49.37
C SER A 4 28.62 26.93 -49.20
N LEU A 5 27.78 26.75 -50.23
CA LEU A 5 26.63 25.83 -50.14
C LEU A 5 27.09 24.37 -49.99
N ARG A 6 28.16 23.98 -50.68
CA ARG A 6 28.71 22.61 -50.59
C ARG A 6 29.32 22.30 -49.22
N ARG A 7 29.94 23.30 -48.57
CA ARG A 7 30.49 23.16 -47.22
C ARG A 7 29.39 23.19 -46.15
N GLY A 8 28.36 24.02 -46.32
CA GLY A 8 27.20 24.05 -45.43
C GLY A 8 26.41 22.74 -45.43
N ALA A 9 26.19 22.15 -46.61
CA ALA A 9 25.50 20.86 -46.73
C ALA A 9 26.25 19.72 -46.01
N LEU A 10 27.58 19.65 -46.16
CA LEU A 10 28.41 18.62 -45.51
C LEU A 10 28.40 18.74 -43.98
N ALA A 11 28.49 19.96 -43.46
CA ALA A 11 28.41 20.21 -42.01
C ALA A 11 27.02 19.84 -41.45
N ALA A 12 25.95 20.17 -42.17
CA ALA A 12 24.59 19.80 -41.77
C ALA A 12 24.37 18.28 -41.75
N THR A 13 24.90 17.54 -42.74
CA THR A 13 24.78 16.08 -42.77
C THR A 13 25.57 15.39 -41.67
N ALA A 14 26.76 15.90 -41.31
CA ALA A 14 27.55 15.36 -40.21
C ALA A 14 26.81 15.50 -38.88
N LEU A 15 26.25 16.68 -38.60
CA LEU A 15 25.46 16.93 -37.39
C LEU A 15 24.18 16.08 -37.36
N ALA A 16 23.45 15.97 -38.47
CA ALA A 16 22.24 15.17 -38.53
C ALA A 16 22.50 13.66 -38.32
N PHE A 17 23.60 13.13 -38.88
CA PHE A 17 23.96 11.72 -38.71
C PHE A 17 24.42 11.41 -37.28
N SER A 18 25.18 12.32 -36.65
CA SER A 18 25.59 12.19 -35.25
C SER A 18 24.39 12.13 -34.30
N LEU A 19 23.37 12.97 -34.53
CA LEU A 19 22.15 12.97 -33.71
C LEU A 19 21.33 11.69 -33.88
N ALA A 20 21.23 11.16 -35.12
CA ALA A 20 20.51 9.92 -35.38
C ALA A 20 21.16 8.71 -34.68
N SER A 21 22.49 8.61 -34.68
CA SER A 21 23.21 7.54 -33.97
C SER A 21 23.07 7.61 -32.45
N LEU A 22 22.94 8.80 -31.86
CA LEU A 22 22.79 8.98 -30.42
C LEU A 22 21.38 8.59 -29.93
N THR A 23 20.34 8.90 -30.71
CA THR A 23 18.95 8.57 -30.35
C THR A 23 18.59 7.10 -30.56
N ALA A 24 19.38 6.37 -31.34
CA ALA A 24 19.10 4.96 -31.66
C ALA A 24 19.17 4.03 -30.43
N CYS A 25 20.02 4.32 -29.43
CA CYS A 25 20.05 3.56 -28.17
C CYS A 25 18.86 3.87 -27.25
N ALA A 26 18.22 5.04 -27.39
CA ALA A 26 17.08 5.43 -26.55
C ALA A 26 15.75 4.75 -26.95
N ALA A 27 15.67 4.15 -28.14
CA ALA A 27 14.47 3.49 -28.67
C ALA A 27 14.66 1.97 -28.92
N GLY A 28 15.78 1.40 -28.47
CA GLY A 28 16.07 -0.02 -28.64
C GLY A 28 15.32 -0.91 -27.64
N ASN A 29 15.48 -2.23 -27.78
CA ASN A 29 14.87 -3.23 -26.88
C ASN A 29 15.30 -3.12 -25.41
N ASN A 30 16.33 -2.32 -25.11
CA ASN A 30 16.83 -2.01 -23.76
C ASN A 30 16.70 -0.52 -23.43
N ALA A 31 15.71 0.16 -24.02
CA ALA A 31 15.46 1.56 -23.72
C ALA A 31 15.11 1.74 -22.24
N GLN A 32 15.71 2.75 -21.60
CA GLN A 32 15.44 3.10 -20.19
C GLN A 32 13.96 3.42 -19.94
N THR A 33 13.21 3.81 -20.98
CA THR A 33 11.76 4.01 -20.89
C THR A 33 10.98 2.72 -20.65
N MET A 34 11.54 1.56 -20.99
CA MET A 34 10.93 0.24 -20.73
C MET A 34 11.12 -0.22 -19.28
N GLU A 35 12.03 0.40 -18.55
CA GLU A 35 12.28 0.12 -17.13
C GLU A 35 11.34 0.90 -16.20
N VAL A 36 10.61 1.88 -16.75
CA VAL A 36 9.58 2.62 -16.02
C VAL A 36 8.40 1.68 -15.76
N LYS A 37 8.18 1.39 -14.47
CA LYS A 37 7.09 0.53 -14.02
C LYS A 37 5.90 1.37 -13.56
N PRO A 38 4.67 0.82 -13.64
CA PRO A 38 3.52 1.43 -12.96
C PRO A 38 3.80 1.57 -11.46
N ASP A 39 3.29 2.65 -10.86
CA ASP A 39 3.45 2.91 -9.43
C ASP A 39 2.80 1.83 -8.55
N ASN A 40 1.72 1.24 -9.06
CA ASN A 40 0.98 0.20 -8.37
C ASN A 40 1.25 -1.18 -8.98
N ALA A 41 1.04 -2.21 -8.17
CA ALA A 41 1.41 -3.57 -8.52
C ALA A 41 0.76 -4.04 -9.83
N ALA A 42 1.59 -4.60 -10.70
CA ALA A 42 1.20 -5.11 -12.01
C ALA A 42 1.96 -6.40 -12.33
N THR A 43 1.29 -7.33 -12.99
CA THR A 43 1.90 -8.59 -13.44
C THR A 43 1.17 -9.13 -14.67
N SER A 44 1.81 -10.07 -15.38
CA SER A 44 1.24 -10.77 -16.53
C SER A 44 1.62 -12.25 -16.47
N VAL A 45 0.63 -13.14 -16.55
CA VAL A 45 0.84 -14.59 -16.58
C VAL A 45 -0.02 -15.18 -17.69
N GLY A 46 0.65 -15.65 -18.75
CA GLY A 46 -0.02 -16.00 -20.00
C GLY A 46 -0.83 -14.81 -20.53
N ASP A 47 -2.10 -15.07 -20.84
CA ASP A 47 -3.02 -14.07 -21.38
C ASP A 47 -3.62 -13.11 -20.34
N ILE A 48 -3.44 -13.41 -19.05
CA ILE A 48 -3.97 -12.58 -17.97
C ILE A 48 -2.96 -11.52 -17.57
N LYS A 49 -3.41 -10.28 -17.55
CA LYS A 49 -2.65 -9.13 -17.06
C LYS A 49 -3.43 -8.44 -15.95
N ILE A 50 -2.78 -8.26 -14.80
CA ILE A 50 -3.33 -7.53 -13.66
C ILE A 50 -2.57 -6.21 -13.57
N GLN A 51 -3.30 -5.10 -13.47
CA GLN A 51 -2.73 -3.77 -13.32
C GLN A 51 -3.40 -3.02 -12.17
N ASN A 52 -2.65 -2.09 -11.58
CA ASN A 52 -3.14 -1.19 -10.55
C ASN A 52 -3.72 -1.94 -9.34
N ALA A 53 -3.09 -3.04 -8.94
CA ALA A 53 -3.52 -3.83 -7.80
C ALA A 53 -3.12 -3.14 -6.48
N MET A 54 -4.11 -2.93 -5.61
CA MET A 54 -3.95 -2.28 -4.31
C MET A 54 -4.92 -2.91 -3.30
N VAL A 55 -4.55 -2.84 -2.02
CA VAL A 55 -5.47 -3.11 -0.90
C VAL A 55 -5.82 -1.77 -0.26
N ILE A 56 -7.10 -1.44 -0.22
CA ILE A 56 -7.59 -0.17 0.29
C ILE A 56 -8.30 -0.40 1.62
N THR A 57 -7.73 0.12 2.70
CA THR A 57 -8.27 0.02 4.06
C THR A 57 -9.21 1.18 4.37
N GLN A 58 -9.77 1.19 5.57
CA GLN A 58 -10.58 2.30 6.07
C GLN A 58 -9.70 3.55 6.26
N PRO A 59 -10.27 4.76 6.13
CA PRO A 59 -9.49 6.00 6.28
C PRO A 59 -9.02 6.22 7.72
N ASP A 60 -9.78 5.74 8.70
CA ASP A 60 -9.42 5.78 10.12
C ASP A 60 -8.49 4.60 10.47
N LEU A 61 -7.39 4.88 11.17
CA LEU A 61 -6.40 3.86 11.53
C LEU A 61 -6.90 2.91 12.63
N GLU A 62 -7.81 3.38 13.49
CA GLU A 62 -8.38 2.61 14.61
C GLU A 62 -9.60 1.78 14.19
N SER A 63 -10.03 1.96 12.94
CA SER A 63 -11.16 1.25 12.39
C SER A 63 -10.89 -0.25 12.22
N THR A 64 -11.81 -1.06 12.73
CA THR A 64 -11.90 -2.51 12.47
C THR A 64 -12.75 -2.86 11.24
N GLY A 65 -13.18 -1.86 10.47
CA GLY A 65 -13.99 -2.03 9.27
C GLY A 65 -13.31 -2.83 8.15
N PRO A 66 -14.06 -3.18 7.10
CA PRO A 66 -13.54 -3.98 5.99
C PRO A 66 -12.46 -3.23 5.21
N ALA A 67 -11.57 -3.97 4.54
CA ALA A 67 -10.75 -3.47 3.44
C ALA A 67 -11.32 -3.94 2.10
N VAL A 68 -10.87 -3.36 0.99
CA VAL A 68 -11.22 -3.79 -0.36
C VAL A 68 -9.97 -3.99 -1.20
N VAL A 69 -10.03 -4.90 -2.17
CA VAL A 69 -9.00 -5.02 -3.20
C VAL A 69 -9.47 -4.28 -4.45
N ALA A 70 -8.62 -3.39 -4.96
CA ALA A 70 -8.83 -2.72 -6.23
C ALA A 70 -7.81 -3.21 -7.25
N ALA A 71 -8.25 -3.47 -8.49
CA ALA A 71 -7.40 -3.92 -9.59
C ALA A 71 -8.15 -3.80 -10.92
N THR A 72 -7.41 -3.69 -12.02
CA THR A 72 -7.95 -3.94 -13.37
C THR A 72 -7.34 -5.22 -13.92
N ILE A 73 -8.19 -6.13 -14.39
CA ILE A 73 -7.77 -7.42 -14.93
C ILE A 73 -8.12 -7.45 -16.40
N PHE A 74 -7.12 -7.69 -17.24
CA PHE A 74 -7.25 -7.84 -18.69
C PHE A 74 -7.03 -9.30 -19.07
N ASN A 75 -7.81 -9.76 -20.04
CA ASN A 75 -7.66 -11.07 -20.65
C ASN A 75 -7.41 -10.89 -22.14
N ALA A 76 -6.15 -11.06 -22.55
CA ALA A 76 -5.74 -10.97 -23.95
C ALA A 76 -6.04 -12.26 -24.75
N GLY A 77 -6.56 -13.30 -24.08
CA GLY A 77 -6.84 -14.60 -24.67
C GLY A 77 -8.12 -14.62 -25.49
N ASP A 78 -8.28 -15.70 -26.25
CA ASP A 78 -9.44 -15.95 -27.12
C ASP A 78 -10.65 -16.54 -26.38
N LYS A 79 -10.49 -16.94 -25.11
CA LYS A 79 -11.52 -17.51 -24.26
C LYS A 79 -11.72 -16.67 -23.01
N ALA A 80 -12.97 -16.55 -22.57
CA ALA A 80 -13.28 -15.93 -21.29
C ALA A 80 -12.66 -16.74 -20.14
N GLN A 81 -12.18 -16.03 -19.11
CA GLN A 81 -11.71 -16.64 -17.87
C GLN A 81 -12.62 -16.25 -16.71
N THR A 82 -12.55 -17.02 -15.63
CA THR A 82 -13.26 -16.70 -14.38
C THR A 82 -12.24 -16.43 -13.28
N LEU A 83 -12.36 -15.28 -12.60
CA LEU A 83 -11.72 -15.02 -11.32
C LEU A 83 -12.56 -15.68 -10.23
N ASN A 84 -12.02 -16.74 -9.65
CA ASN A 84 -12.69 -17.56 -8.64
C ASN A 84 -12.59 -16.95 -7.24
N SER A 85 -11.42 -16.42 -6.90
CA SER A 85 -11.18 -15.82 -5.59
C SER A 85 -10.00 -14.85 -5.61
N ILE A 86 -10.02 -13.93 -4.66
CA ILE A 86 -8.87 -13.12 -4.27
C ILE A 86 -8.59 -13.42 -2.79
N THR A 87 -7.36 -13.76 -2.46
CA THR A 87 -6.91 -13.94 -1.07
C THR A 87 -5.82 -12.94 -0.74
N VAL A 88 -5.80 -12.53 0.52
CA VAL A 88 -4.80 -11.61 1.06
C VAL A 88 -4.12 -12.34 2.20
N ASP A 89 -2.81 -12.54 2.09
CA ASP A 89 -2.06 -13.33 3.05
C ASP A 89 -2.11 -12.70 4.44
N GLY A 90 -2.02 -13.53 5.48
CA GLY A 90 -2.16 -13.09 6.88
C GLY A 90 -3.60 -12.84 7.35
N THR A 91 -4.59 -12.90 6.46
CA THR A 91 -6.01 -12.68 6.84
C THR A 91 -6.81 -13.97 6.98
N ASP A 92 -6.29 -15.10 6.48
CA ASP A 92 -6.96 -16.40 6.33
C ASP A 92 -8.35 -16.33 5.67
N LYS A 93 -8.63 -15.22 4.96
CA LYS A 93 -9.95 -14.89 4.41
C LYS A 93 -9.86 -14.69 2.91
N LYS A 94 -10.96 -15.04 2.24
CA LYS A 94 -11.20 -14.73 0.84
C LYS A 94 -12.00 -13.44 0.75
N ALA A 95 -11.63 -12.57 -0.19
CA ALA A 95 -12.44 -11.40 -0.49
C ALA A 95 -13.81 -11.84 -1.05
N LYS A 96 -14.88 -11.23 -0.54
CA LYS A 96 -16.22 -11.41 -1.08
C LYS A 96 -16.32 -10.68 -2.42
N LEU A 97 -16.48 -11.46 -3.49
CA LEU A 97 -16.64 -10.95 -4.84
C LEU A 97 -18.11 -10.63 -5.14
N THR A 98 -18.36 -9.47 -5.73
CA THR A 98 -19.68 -9.07 -6.25
C THR A 98 -19.49 -8.52 -7.65
N ARG A 99 -20.34 -8.95 -8.59
CA ARG A 99 -20.34 -8.44 -9.96
C ARG A 99 -20.61 -6.94 -10.02
N GLY A 100 -20.07 -6.28 -11.04
CA GLY A 100 -20.39 -4.89 -11.33
C GLY A 100 -21.86 -4.72 -11.76
N LYS A 101 -22.35 -3.50 -11.70
CA LYS A 101 -23.75 -3.18 -12.03
C LYS A 101 -24.12 -3.60 -13.47
N ASP A 102 -23.21 -3.36 -14.40
CA ASP A 102 -23.41 -3.60 -15.83
C ASP A 102 -22.84 -4.95 -16.30
N ASP A 103 -22.27 -5.73 -15.37
CA ASP A 103 -21.74 -7.06 -15.64
C ASP A 103 -22.86 -8.10 -15.60
N LYS A 104 -23.30 -8.52 -16.79
CA LYS A 104 -24.36 -9.53 -16.99
C LYS A 104 -23.84 -10.97 -17.03
N ASP A 105 -22.53 -11.15 -17.19
CA ASP A 105 -21.93 -12.46 -17.48
C ASP A 105 -21.45 -13.16 -16.19
N SER A 106 -21.12 -12.38 -15.16
CA SER A 106 -20.73 -12.89 -13.84
C SER A 106 -21.92 -13.27 -12.96
N LYS A 107 -21.67 -14.19 -12.02
CA LYS A 107 -22.65 -14.57 -10.99
C LYS A 107 -22.85 -13.44 -9.98
N PRO A 108 -24.10 -13.19 -9.52
CA PRO A 108 -24.32 -12.33 -8.36
C PRO A 108 -23.59 -12.89 -7.13
N ASN A 109 -22.84 -12.04 -6.41
CA ASN A 109 -22.10 -12.42 -5.19
C ASN A 109 -21.21 -13.68 -5.35
N GLY A 110 -20.44 -13.75 -6.43
CA GLY A 110 -19.62 -14.93 -6.72
C GLY A 110 -18.48 -14.63 -7.70
N PRO A 111 -17.94 -15.68 -8.34
CA PRO A 111 -16.85 -15.56 -9.30
C PRO A 111 -17.17 -14.57 -10.43
N LEU A 112 -16.14 -13.85 -10.87
CA LEU A 112 -16.24 -12.81 -11.89
C LEU A 112 -15.72 -13.33 -13.23
N THR A 113 -16.48 -13.12 -14.30
CA THR A 113 -16.08 -13.47 -15.66
C THR A 113 -15.30 -12.32 -16.28
N ILE A 114 -14.08 -12.60 -16.77
CA ILE A 114 -13.29 -11.71 -17.60
C ILE A 114 -13.47 -12.11 -19.07
N PRO A 115 -14.12 -11.28 -19.91
CA PRO A 115 -14.35 -11.60 -21.32
C PRO A 115 -13.05 -11.86 -22.09
N ALA A 116 -13.12 -12.68 -23.14
CA ALA A 116 -12.03 -12.84 -24.10
C ALA A 116 -11.72 -11.48 -24.77
N GLY A 117 -10.44 -11.14 -24.90
CA GLY A 117 -9.99 -9.84 -25.41
C GLY A 117 -10.48 -8.62 -24.60
N GLY A 118 -10.99 -8.83 -23.39
CA GLY A 118 -11.67 -7.82 -22.59
C GLY A 118 -11.01 -7.56 -21.25
N SER A 119 -11.72 -6.83 -20.39
CA SER A 119 -11.26 -6.53 -19.04
C SER A 119 -12.41 -6.40 -18.05
N ILE A 120 -12.06 -6.48 -16.77
CA ILE A 120 -12.93 -6.10 -15.66
C ILE A 120 -12.18 -5.13 -14.75
N VAL A 121 -12.91 -4.21 -14.16
CA VAL A 121 -12.42 -3.30 -13.11
C VAL A 121 -13.03 -3.75 -11.78
N ILE A 122 -12.17 -3.91 -10.78
CA ILE A 122 -12.53 -4.23 -9.40
C ILE A 122 -12.24 -3.01 -8.53
N GLY A 123 -13.21 -2.60 -7.73
CA GLY A 123 -13.18 -1.41 -6.89
C GLY A 123 -13.82 -0.20 -7.54
N GLY A 124 -14.24 0.76 -6.72
CA GLY A 124 -14.94 1.96 -7.18
C GLY A 124 -16.44 1.75 -7.39
N LYS A 125 -17.15 2.86 -7.60
CA LYS A 125 -18.61 2.86 -7.78
C LYS A 125 -19.01 2.10 -9.05
N ASP A 126 -20.08 1.30 -8.95
CA ASP A 126 -20.71 0.51 -10.02
C ASP A 126 -19.85 -0.62 -10.64
N ASN A 127 -18.57 -0.68 -10.31
CA ASN A 127 -17.66 -1.76 -10.71
C ASN A 127 -17.84 -3.02 -9.86
N ALA A 128 -17.15 -4.10 -10.23
CA ALA A 128 -17.10 -5.28 -9.38
C ALA A 128 -16.43 -4.95 -8.05
N SER A 129 -16.82 -5.62 -6.96
CA SER A 129 -16.27 -5.39 -5.63
C SER A 129 -15.54 -6.63 -5.11
N ALA A 130 -14.43 -6.44 -4.41
CA ALA A 130 -13.73 -7.48 -3.66
C ALA A 130 -13.53 -7.03 -2.22
N VAL A 131 -14.43 -7.44 -1.31
CA VAL A 131 -14.45 -6.94 0.08
C VAL A 131 -13.86 -7.95 1.04
N LEU A 132 -12.87 -7.53 1.82
CA LEU A 132 -12.23 -8.32 2.87
C LEU A 132 -12.76 -7.89 4.24
N SER A 133 -13.39 -8.82 4.96
CA SER A 133 -14.02 -8.51 6.26
C SER A 133 -13.02 -8.58 7.42
N GLY A 134 -12.95 -7.53 8.25
CA GLY A 134 -12.15 -7.52 9.48
C GLY A 134 -10.68 -7.83 9.24
N SER A 135 -9.98 -6.92 8.57
CA SER A 135 -8.62 -7.14 8.05
C SER A 135 -7.56 -6.20 8.62
N ARG A 136 -7.92 -5.27 9.50
CA ARG A 136 -6.99 -4.26 10.03
C ARG A 136 -5.78 -4.84 10.75
N GLU A 137 -5.97 -5.97 11.44
CA GLU A 137 -4.89 -6.65 12.17
C GLU A 137 -3.82 -7.21 11.24
N ALA A 138 -4.22 -7.66 10.04
CA ALA A 138 -3.37 -8.35 9.08
C ALA A 138 -2.92 -7.46 7.90
N VAL A 139 -3.61 -6.35 7.65
CA VAL A 139 -3.41 -5.45 6.52
C VAL A 139 -3.12 -4.05 7.06
N LYS A 140 -1.84 -3.66 7.02
CA LYS A 140 -1.33 -2.39 7.56
C LYS A 140 -1.01 -1.41 6.44
N ASP A 141 -1.40 -0.15 6.61
CA ASP A 141 -1.13 0.90 5.64
C ASP A 141 0.37 1.08 5.41
N GLY A 142 0.77 1.32 4.16
CA GLY A 142 2.17 1.39 3.73
C GLY A 142 2.85 0.03 3.54
N ASN A 143 2.20 -1.08 3.88
CA ASN A 143 2.74 -2.41 3.61
C ASN A 143 2.66 -2.77 2.13
N ALA A 144 3.54 -3.68 1.69
CA ALA A 144 3.39 -4.45 0.46
C ALA A 144 2.75 -5.80 0.83
N GLN A 145 1.45 -5.94 0.60
CA GLN A 145 0.68 -7.10 1.02
C GLN A 145 0.70 -8.19 -0.06
N PRO A 146 1.11 -9.42 0.26
CA PRO A 146 0.98 -10.54 -0.67
C PRO A 146 -0.50 -10.84 -0.92
N ILE A 147 -0.88 -10.88 -2.19
CA ILE A 147 -2.22 -11.19 -2.66
C ILE A 147 -2.16 -12.26 -3.76
N THR A 148 -3.18 -13.11 -3.79
CA THR A 148 -3.33 -14.15 -4.81
C THR A 148 -4.67 -14.02 -5.52
N PHE A 149 -4.63 -13.94 -6.85
CA PHE A 149 -5.79 -14.02 -7.72
C PHE A 149 -5.87 -15.42 -8.32
N SER A 150 -6.96 -16.14 -8.08
CA SER A 150 -7.15 -17.50 -8.58
C SER A 150 -8.05 -17.50 -9.81
N PHE A 151 -7.51 -17.83 -10.97
CA PHE A 151 -8.24 -17.91 -12.23
C PHE A 151 -8.60 -19.34 -12.60
N SER A 152 -9.66 -19.51 -13.40
CA SER A 152 -10.15 -20.82 -13.85
C SER A 152 -9.15 -21.60 -14.70
N SER A 153 -8.32 -20.92 -15.49
CA SER A 153 -7.40 -21.57 -16.44
C SER A 153 -5.96 -21.14 -16.23
N THR A 154 -5.70 -19.85 -16.00
CA THR A 154 -4.36 -19.37 -15.65
C THR A 154 -3.86 -19.88 -14.30
N GLY A 155 -4.77 -20.29 -13.41
CA GLY A 155 -4.43 -20.71 -12.05
C GLY A 155 -4.14 -19.52 -11.13
N ASP A 156 -3.28 -19.73 -10.14
CA ASP A 156 -2.96 -18.73 -9.13
C ASP A 156 -1.90 -17.74 -9.62
N VAL A 157 -2.23 -16.46 -9.56
CA VAL A 157 -1.32 -15.34 -9.83
C VAL A 157 -1.05 -14.62 -8.53
N LYS A 158 0.19 -14.73 -8.05
CA LYS A 158 0.66 -14.09 -6.82
C LYS A 158 1.36 -12.77 -7.13
N MET A 159 1.13 -11.76 -6.30
CA MET A 159 1.82 -10.47 -6.37
C MET A 159 1.78 -9.76 -5.03
N GLU A 160 2.60 -8.73 -4.86
CA GLU A 160 2.57 -7.85 -3.70
C GLU A 160 1.89 -6.54 -4.08
N ALA A 161 0.86 -6.14 -3.35
CA ALA A 161 0.10 -4.92 -3.60
C ALA A 161 0.23 -3.95 -2.43
N PHE A 162 0.38 -2.66 -2.74
CA PHE A 162 0.45 -1.64 -1.70
C PHE A 162 -0.87 -1.53 -0.95
N VAL A 163 -0.74 -1.33 0.37
CA VAL A 163 -1.86 -1.05 1.26
C VAL A 163 -1.97 0.45 1.46
N VAL A 164 -3.12 1.02 1.11
CA VAL A 164 -3.38 2.46 1.22
C VAL A 164 -4.70 2.71 1.96
N PRO A 165 -4.81 3.76 2.79
CA PRO A 165 -6.07 4.13 3.40
C PRO A 165 -7.01 4.74 2.35
N ALA A 166 -8.32 4.56 2.52
CA ALA A 166 -9.37 5.17 1.70
C ALA A 166 -9.53 6.68 1.97
N ASP A 167 -8.43 7.43 1.95
CA ASP A 167 -8.40 8.87 2.10
C ASP A 167 -7.94 9.55 0.80
N SER A 168 -8.17 10.86 0.68
CA SER A 168 -7.76 11.67 -0.47
C SER A 168 -8.16 11.02 -1.81
N TYR A 169 -7.18 10.69 -2.66
CA TYR A 169 -7.37 10.07 -3.98
C TYR A 169 -8.10 8.72 -3.94
N PHE A 170 -8.01 7.97 -2.83
CA PHE A 170 -8.58 6.62 -2.71
C PHE A 170 -9.97 6.60 -2.06
N SER A 171 -10.50 7.75 -1.64
CA SER A 171 -11.81 7.88 -1.00
C SER A 171 -12.97 7.28 -1.80
N LYS A 172 -12.90 7.29 -3.14
CA LYS A 172 -13.93 6.73 -4.03
C LYS A 172 -13.75 5.25 -4.35
N TRP A 173 -12.61 4.68 -4.00
CA TRP A 173 -12.22 3.30 -4.31
C TRP A 173 -12.23 2.40 -3.09
N GLY A 174 -12.25 3.00 -1.90
CA GLY A 174 -12.28 2.30 -0.63
C GLY A 174 -13.62 1.64 -0.29
N PRO A 175 -13.65 0.95 0.88
CA PRO A 175 -14.84 0.25 1.35
C PRO A 175 -16.00 1.22 1.57
N SER A 176 -17.18 0.88 1.05
CA SER A 176 -18.38 1.71 1.22
C SER A 176 -19.04 1.57 2.59
N ALA A 177 -18.78 0.45 3.29
CA ALA A 177 -19.20 0.27 4.67
C ALA A 177 -18.14 0.88 5.59
N LEU A 178 -18.41 2.09 6.08
CA LEU A 178 -17.61 2.69 7.14
C LEU A 178 -17.91 1.96 8.46
N PRO A 179 -16.94 1.89 9.39
CA PRO A 179 -17.14 1.26 10.68
C PRO A 179 -18.18 2.06 11.46
N GLN A 180 -19.07 1.35 12.15
CA GLN A 180 -19.91 1.98 13.14
C GLN A 180 -19.10 2.05 14.44
N SER A 181 -18.97 3.23 15.03
CA SER A 181 -18.50 3.32 16.42
C SER A 181 -19.39 2.46 17.32
N PRO A 182 -18.85 1.83 18.39
CA PRO A 182 -19.65 1.09 19.37
C PRO A 182 -20.84 1.90 19.90
N ASP A 183 -20.67 3.23 19.96
CA ASP A 183 -21.75 4.19 20.21
C ASP A 183 -22.24 4.77 18.87
N GLY A 184 -23.26 4.17 18.28
CA GLY A 184 -23.75 4.44 16.91
C GLY A 184 -24.20 5.88 16.62
N LYS A 185 -23.25 6.81 16.43
CA LYS A 185 -23.47 8.08 15.73
C LYS A 185 -22.58 8.16 14.49
N PRO A 186 -23.15 8.42 13.30
CA PRO A 186 -22.36 8.63 12.10
C PRO A 186 -21.51 9.90 12.27
N SER A 187 -20.18 9.77 12.14
CA SER A 187 -19.27 10.91 12.02
C SER A 187 -19.59 11.64 10.72
N ARG A 188 -20.26 12.79 10.85
CA ARG A 188 -20.57 13.68 9.73
C ARG A 188 -19.27 14.20 9.13
N PRO A 189 -19.11 14.25 7.79
CA PRO A 189 -17.92 14.84 7.18
C PRO A 189 -17.77 16.30 7.63
N ALA A 190 -16.57 16.65 8.09
CA ALA A 190 -16.23 18.01 8.51
C ALA A 190 -16.42 18.96 7.33
N LYS A 191 -17.35 19.91 7.48
CA LYS A 191 -17.58 20.97 6.50
C LYS A 191 -16.56 22.08 6.79
N SER A 192 -15.75 22.40 5.79
CA SER A 192 -14.76 23.49 5.79
C SER A 192 -15.32 24.78 6.41
N GLY A 193 -14.62 25.29 7.42
CA GLY A 193 -15.08 26.40 8.27
C GLY A 193 -15.00 27.77 7.61
N LYS A 194 -16.00 28.60 7.90
CA LYS A 194 -15.87 30.07 7.91
C LYS A 194 -16.01 30.55 9.36
N PRO A 195 -15.30 31.63 9.77
CA PRO A 195 -15.19 32.01 11.18
C PRO A 195 -16.45 32.74 11.66
N GLN A 196 -16.89 32.47 12.89
CA GLN A 196 -17.85 33.33 13.59
C GLN A 196 -17.33 33.67 14.99
N GLU A 197 -17.33 34.96 15.27
CA GLU A 197 -16.87 35.67 16.47
C GLU A 197 -17.67 35.36 17.75
N PRO A 198 -17.15 35.74 18.93
CA PRO A 198 -17.57 35.21 20.22
C PRO A 198 -18.79 35.94 20.79
N SER A 199 -19.74 35.20 21.36
CA SER A 199 -20.80 35.77 22.20
C SER A 199 -20.54 35.47 23.68
N THR A 200 -20.33 36.55 24.43
CA THR A 200 -20.44 36.66 25.88
C THR A 200 -21.87 36.38 26.34
N ASP A 201 -22.04 35.61 27.41
CA ASP A 201 -22.65 36.11 28.65
C ASP A 201 -22.77 35.03 29.73
N ALA A 202 -22.50 35.48 30.95
CA ALA A 202 -22.31 34.71 32.17
C ALA A 202 -23.57 34.66 33.04
N SER A 203 -23.70 33.59 33.82
CA SER A 203 -24.22 33.56 35.21
C SER A 203 -24.14 32.09 35.66
N GLY A 204 -23.36 31.64 36.64
CA GLY A 204 -22.89 32.29 37.85
C GLY A 204 -23.65 31.72 39.05
N SER A 205 -23.14 30.64 39.66
CA SER A 205 -23.35 30.38 41.09
C SER A 205 -22.24 29.47 41.63
N ALA A 206 -21.25 30.11 42.24
CA ALA A 206 -20.26 29.49 43.10
C ALA A 206 -20.75 29.57 44.55
N THR A 207 -20.52 28.51 45.33
CA THR A 207 -20.42 28.59 46.79
C THR A 207 -19.07 27.98 47.18
N ASP A 208 -18.29 28.82 47.86
CA ASP A 208 -16.88 28.71 48.24
C ASP A 208 -16.65 27.68 49.38
N PRO A 209 -15.42 27.17 49.59
CA PRO A 209 -15.07 26.14 50.55
C PRO A 209 -14.57 26.74 51.89
N SER A 210 -14.87 26.04 52.98
CA SER A 210 -14.25 26.24 54.30
C SER A 210 -14.06 24.85 54.91
N GLY A 211 -12.95 24.43 55.50
CA GLY A 211 -11.64 25.02 55.74
C GLY A 211 -10.85 24.08 56.65
N LYS A 212 -9.58 23.90 56.30
CA LYS A 212 -8.41 23.64 57.18
C LYS A 212 -7.99 22.20 57.54
N PRO A 213 -6.67 21.89 57.42
CA PRO A 213 -6.07 20.56 57.55
C PRO A 213 -5.44 20.31 58.93
N SER A 214 -5.19 19.05 59.25
CA SER A 214 -4.30 18.63 60.34
C SER A 214 -3.15 17.77 59.79
N GLY A 215 -1.91 18.24 59.99
CA GLY A 215 -0.65 17.51 59.78
C GLY A 215 -0.48 16.33 60.75
N LYS A 216 0.60 15.54 60.76
CA LYS A 216 2.02 15.75 60.40
C LYS A 216 2.69 14.36 60.25
N PRO A 217 3.98 14.29 59.82
CA PRO A 217 4.62 13.14 59.20
C PRO A 217 5.49 12.32 60.16
N SER A 218 6.04 11.21 59.67
CA SER A 218 7.15 10.51 60.30
C SER A 218 8.20 10.13 59.24
N ASP A 219 9.29 10.90 59.21
CA ASP A 219 10.64 10.45 58.82
C ASP A 219 11.14 9.45 59.90
N LYS A 220 12.13 8.55 59.76
CA LYS A 220 13.36 8.45 58.96
C LYS A 220 13.96 7.01 59.20
N PRO A 221 15.26 6.67 58.98
CA PRO A 221 15.70 5.63 58.03
C PRO A 221 16.64 4.53 58.66
N SER A 222 17.17 3.62 57.83
CA SER A 222 18.48 2.95 57.96
C SER A 222 18.73 2.20 56.63
N SER A 223 19.73 2.46 55.76
CA SER A 223 21.20 2.21 55.84
C SER A 223 21.52 0.80 56.37
N ASP A 224 22.39 -0.04 55.81
CA ASP A 224 23.47 -0.04 54.81
C ASP A 224 23.59 -1.51 54.32
N THR A 225 24.19 -1.91 53.18
CA THR A 225 25.65 -1.98 53.00
C THR A 225 25.97 -2.35 51.55
N ALA A 226 27.03 -1.72 51.05
CA ALA A 226 27.66 -1.87 49.75
C ALA A 226 28.36 -3.22 49.53
N ASN A 227 28.64 -3.55 48.26
CA ASN A 227 30.04 -3.78 47.88
C ASN A 227 30.30 -3.43 46.41
N HIS A 228 31.33 -2.59 46.25
CA HIS A 228 32.08 -2.25 45.06
C HIS A 228 33.25 -3.23 44.92
N ASP A 229 33.60 -3.64 43.70
CA ASP A 229 34.98 -3.71 43.13
C ASP A 229 34.81 -4.15 41.65
N ALA A 230 35.20 -3.46 40.57
CA ALA A 230 36.42 -2.75 40.19
C ALA A 230 37.65 -3.68 40.00
N GLY A 231 38.30 -3.55 38.83
CA GLY A 231 39.60 -4.15 38.48
C GLY A 231 39.56 -5.02 37.23
N ALA A 232 39.77 -4.47 36.03
CA ALA A 232 41.09 -4.31 35.35
C ALA A 232 41.50 -5.62 34.63
N ASP A 233 41.42 -5.67 33.30
CA ASP A 233 42.43 -5.19 32.33
C ASP A 233 43.68 -6.09 32.32
N THR A 234 43.88 -6.80 31.20
CA THR A 234 45.18 -6.93 30.50
C THR A 234 45.00 -7.76 29.23
N ASP A 235 45.06 -7.05 28.11
CA ASP A 235 45.89 -7.26 26.92
C ASP A 235 46.82 -8.50 26.83
N THR A 236 46.99 -8.94 25.58
CA THR A 236 48.02 -9.77 24.90
C THR A 236 47.34 -10.87 24.05
N GLY A 237 47.45 -10.94 22.73
CA GLY A 237 48.52 -10.49 21.83
C GLY A 237 49.21 -11.72 21.24
N ALA A 238 49.17 -11.84 19.91
CA ALA A 238 49.98 -12.73 19.05
C ALA A 238 49.66 -14.24 19.09
N GLU A 239 49.90 -15.07 18.06
CA GLU A 239 50.23 -14.97 16.63
C GLU A 239 50.18 -16.43 16.11
N ASN A 240 49.97 -16.60 14.80
CA ASN A 240 50.44 -17.68 13.92
C ASN A 240 50.62 -19.13 14.43
N GLY A 241 50.04 -20.08 13.69
CA GLY A 241 50.47 -21.48 13.74
C GLY A 241 49.77 -22.38 12.72
N THR A 242 50.32 -22.43 11.51
CA THR A 242 50.09 -23.43 10.47
C THR A 242 50.17 -24.88 10.97
N GLY A 243 49.36 -25.79 10.43
CA GLY A 243 49.53 -27.22 10.70
C GLY A 243 48.57 -28.14 9.96
N THR A 244 48.98 -28.57 8.78
CA THR A 244 48.48 -29.68 7.96
C THR A 244 48.24 -31.00 8.71
N GLY A 245 47.29 -31.81 8.25
CA GLY A 245 47.25 -33.24 8.60
C GLY A 245 46.02 -33.96 8.03
N ALA A 246 46.26 -34.86 7.09
CA ALA A 246 45.28 -35.64 6.34
C ALA A 246 44.98 -37.00 7.00
N GLU A 247 44.02 -37.72 6.39
CA GLU A 247 43.80 -39.18 6.42
C GLU A 247 43.11 -39.79 7.66
N HIS A 248 41.84 -40.17 7.51
CA HIS A 248 41.43 -41.55 7.17
C HIS A 248 39.97 -41.62 6.71
#